data_AF-A0A6A3VL28-F1
#
_entry.id   AF-A0A6A3VL28-F1
#
_cell.length_a   1.000
_cell.length_b   1.000
_cell.length_c   1.000
_cell.angle_alpha   90.00
_cell.angle_beta   90.00
_cell.angle_gamma   90.00
#
_symmetry.space_group_name_H-M   'P 1'
#
loop_
_entity.id
_entity.type
_entity.pdbx_description
1 polymer ?
#
loop_
_entity_poly.entity_id
_entity_poly.type
_entity_poly.pdbx_seq_one_letter_code
_entity_poly.pdbx_strand_id
1 'polypeptide(L)'
;MIPSRSRHNVTRQYMKDKPHKWGTKLFMTCCADTAYCLRLEVYCGTDQRTDELGGESPTKFSADPNSGPASAIRNLHEVLPPPKDGVFHAVVTDRFYTSVQLALQLLARNVYTVGTIQTNKKGFPPALIASVAARPVDVARGSSSIATSKCCPRLQVMQWWDRLPVYLLSTGNSSVLETCGRHIPGGQRTIIPCPSAMRDYHRWMGGVDIHDQLRLQRYSLQLAVRCRKYYKTIFLGLVDIAIVHCFIVYREAQKKRGETPADHATFLQVLQTQLLQVTDGDFVEEVYTTCFPVVMVYIYHNSSRERPAR
;
A
#
# COMPACT_ATOMS: atom_id res chain seq x y z
N MET A 1 7.77 -5.64 1.79
CA MET A 1 8.55 -6.09 2.98
C MET A 1 10.02 -6.02 2.63
N ILE A 2 10.87 -5.49 3.49
CA ILE A 2 12.33 -5.51 3.30
C ILE A 2 12.88 -6.87 3.79
N PRO A 3 13.36 -7.78 2.90
CA PRO A 3 13.83 -9.10 3.33
C PRO A 3 15.03 -9.04 4.28
N SER A 4 14.96 -9.75 5.40
CA SER A 4 16.07 -9.88 6.34
C SER A 4 15.88 -11.09 7.23
N ARG A 5 16.92 -11.94 7.31
CA ARG A 5 16.95 -13.12 8.20
C ARG A 5 17.67 -12.86 9.52
N SER A 6 18.27 -11.67 9.70
CA SER A 6 19.06 -11.36 10.89
C SER A 6 18.23 -11.47 12.17
N ARG A 7 18.72 -12.22 13.16
CA ARG A 7 18.07 -12.35 14.48
C ARG A 7 18.16 -11.07 15.30
N HIS A 8 19.11 -10.19 14.99
CA HIS A 8 19.30 -8.90 15.65
C HIS A 8 18.33 -7.81 15.15
N ASN A 9 17.52 -8.10 14.14
CA ASN A 9 16.51 -7.16 13.66
C ASN A 9 15.28 -7.23 14.57
N VAL A 10 15.12 -6.21 15.41
CA VAL A 10 13.99 -6.09 16.36
C VAL A 10 12.63 -5.96 15.67
N THR A 11 12.59 -5.42 14.44
CA THR A 11 11.36 -5.27 13.64
C THR A 11 11.06 -6.47 12.75
N ARG A 12 11.78 -7.57 12.90
CA ARG A 12 11.65 -8.74 12.01
C ARG A 12 10.33 -9.45 12.22
N GLN A 13 9.59 -9.60 11.13
CA GLN A 13 8.32 -10.33 11.06
C GLN A 13 8.45 -11.57 10.16
N TYR A 14 7.64 -12.57 10.48
CA TYR A 14 7.42 -13.74 9.62
C TYR A 14 6.13 -13.58 8.81
N MET A 15 6.19 -13.76 7.49
CA MET A 15 5.04 -13.72 6.59
C MET A 15 5.06 -14.97 5.69
N LYS A 16 4.20 -15.94 6.04
CA LYS A 16 4.15 -17.28 5.42
C LYS A 16 3.97 -17.22 3.89
N ASP A 17 3.10 -16.34 3.43
CA ASP A 17 2.62 -16.30 2.04
C ASP A 17 3.47 -15.38 1.14
N LYS A 18 4.54 -14.77 1.66
CA LYS A 18 5.46 -13.93 0.88
C LYS A 18 6.66 -14.74 0.37
N PRO A 19 7.21 -14.45 -0.83
CA PRO A 19 8.37 -15.16 -1.38
C PRO A 19 9.57 -15.14 -0.43
N HIS A 20 9.86 -13.96 0.12
CA HIS A 20 10.73 -13.82 1.27
C HIS A 20 9.87 -13.86 2.53
N LYS A 21 10.08 -14.87 3.37
CA LYS A 21 9.25 -15.10 4.56
C LYS A 21 9.66 -14.31 5.79
N TRP A 22 10.89 -13.80 5.83
CA TRP A 22 11.45 -13.08 6.97
C TRP A 22 11.96 -11.71 6.56
N GLY A 23 11.59 -10.67 7.32
CA GLY A 23 12.05 -9.32 7.06
C GLY A 23 11.30 -8.25 7.85
N THR A 24 11.59 -7.00 7.57
CA THR A 24 10.89 -5.86 8.15
C THR A 24 9.63 -5.58 7.35
N LYS A 25 8.47 -5.65 8.01
CA LYS A 25 7.17 -5.35 7.40
C LYS A 25 7.02 -3.84 7.27
N LEU A 26 6.53 -3.40 6.12
CA LEU A 26 6.20 -2.01 5.82
C LEU A 26 4.71 -1.92 5.51
N PHE A 27 4.04 -0.92 6.04
CA PHE A 27 2.76 -0.45 5.54
C PHE A 27 3.04 0.62 4.49
N MET A 28 2.53 0.45 3.28
CA MET A 28 2.80 1.37 2.16
C MET A 28 1.49 1.89 1.61
N THR A 29 1.46 3.18 1.30
CA THR A 29 0.38 3.84 0.57
C THR A 29 0.96 4.28 -0.77
N CYS A 30 0.50 3.63 -1.84
CA CYS A 30 0.96 3.91 -3.20
C CYS A 30 -0.16 4.52 -4.05
N CYS A 31 0.23 5.33 -5.03
CA CYS A 31 -0.65 5.74 -6.11
C CYS A 31 -1.12 4.50 -6.89
N ALA A 32 -2.43 4.37 -7.09
CA ALA A 32 -3.01 3.22 -7.79
C ALA A 32 -2.63 3.17 -9.29
N ASP A 33 -2.37 4.33 -9.91
CA ASP A 33 -2.06 4.44 -11.34
C ASP A 33 -0.56 4.27 -11.62
N THR A 34 0.29 5.01 -10.88
CA THR A 34 1.74 5.06 -11.15
C THR A 34 2.56 4.12 -10.28
N ALA A 35 1.96 3.50 -9.27
CA ALA A 35 2.65 2.74 -8.22
C ALA A 35 3.66 3.55 -7.38
N TYR A 36 3.64 4.89 -7.47
CA TYR A 36 4.50 5.75 -6.67
C TYR A 36 4.17 5.61 -5.18
N CYS A 37 5.15 5.33 -4.32
CA CYS A 37 4.91 5.19 -2.88
C CYS A 37 4.90 6.58 -2.22
N LEU A 38 3.71 7.02 -1.85
CA LEU A 38 3.46 8.31 -1.21
C LEU A 38 3.91 8.31 0.26
N ARG A 39 3.67 7.18 0.95
CA ARG A 39 4.04 7.02 2.36
C ARG A 39 4.37 5.57 2.66
N LEU A 40 5.42 5.38 3.43
CA LEU A 40 5.76 4.11 4.05
C LEU A 40 5.84 4.28 5.57
N GLU A 41 5.40 3.27 6.31
CA GLU A 41 5.50 3.17 7.76
C GLU A 41 6.09 1.81 8.11
N VAL A 42 7.13 1.79 8.95
CA VAL A 42 7.75 0.54 9.42
C VAL A 42 6.86 -0.05 10.50
N TYR A 43 6.54 -1.33 10.39
CA TYR A 43 5.87 -2.05 11.49
C TYR A 43 6.92 -2.52 12.49
N CYS A 44 6.88 -1.98 13.70
CA CYS A 44 7.83 -2.30 14.78
C CYS A 44 7.24 -3.24 15.84
N GLY A 45 6.10 -3.88 15.60
CA GLY A 45 5.48 -4.81 16.56
C GLY A 45 4.62 -4.09 17.60
N THR A 46 4.41 -4.73 18.75
CA THR A 46 3.55 -4.24 19.84
C THR A 46 4.17 -3.09 20.63
N ASP A 47 5.50 -2.99 20.65
CA ASP A 47 6.24 -2.09 21.54
C ASP A 47 6.43 -0.68 20.94
N GLN A 48 5.89 -0.45 19.72
CA GLN A 48 6.16 0.74 18.92
C GLN A 48 5.62 2.05 19.53
N ARG A 49 4.70 2.00 20.51
CA ARG A 49 3.93 3.18 20.93
C ARG A 49 3.71 3.37 22.43
N THR A 50 4.28 2.57 23.33
CA THR A 50 4.23 2.90 24.77
C THR A 50 4.87 4.26 25.04
N ASP A 51 5.91 4.61 24.29
CA ASP A 51 6.71 5.81 24.52
C ASP A 51 6.19 7.03 23.72
N GLU A 52 5.60 6.82 22.54
CA GLU A 52 5.02 7.89 21.70
C GLU A 52 3.63 8.36 22.16
N LEU A 53 2.90 7.55 22.95
CA LEU A 53 1.57 7.87 23.49
C LEU A 53 1.61 8.56 24.87
N GLY A 54 2.77 9.07 25.30
CA GLY A 54 2.91 9.77 26.58
C GLY A 54 2.53 8.92 27.80
N GLY A 55 2.76 7.60 27.73
CA GLY A 55 2.43 6.67 28.83
C GLY A 55 0.95 6.26 28.92
N GLU A 56 0.10 6.61 27.95
CA GLU A 56 -1.25 6.06 27.90
C GLU A 56 -1.25 4.61 27.41
N SER A 57 -1.88 3.72 28.18
CA SER A 57 -1.99 2.30 27.84
C SER A 57 -2.60 2.11 26.43
N PRO A 58 -2.01 1.25 25.57
CA PRO A 58 -2.57 0.89 24.26
C PRO A 58 -4.03 0.40 24.34
N THR A 59 -4.48 -0.03 25.52
CA THR A 59 -5.85 -0.49 25.80
C THR A 59 -6.90 0.62 25.87
N LYS A 60 -6.52 1.91 25.95
CA LYS A 60 -7.47 3.04 25.89
C LYS A 60 -8.02 3.28 24.49
N PHE A 61 -7.30 2.86 23.44
CA PHE A 61 -7.81 2.87 22.08
C PHE A 61 -8.52 1.54 21.82
N SER A 62 -9.78 1.57 21.38
CA SER A 62 -10.62 0.38 21.17
C SER A 62 -10.11 -0.60 20.10
N ALA A 63 -8.96 -0.32 19.48
CA ALA A 63 -8.31 -1.11 18.46
C ALA A 63 -6.80 -1.08 18.67
N ASP A 64 -6.12 -2.20 18.40
CA ASP A 64 -4.66 -2.29 18.39
C ASP A 64 -4.08 -1.15 17.51
N PRO A 65 -3.28 -0.23 18.07
CA PRO A 65 -2.72 0.90 17.33
C PRO A 65 -1.78 0.43 16.22
N ASN A 66 -1.24 -0.78 16.31
CA ASN A 66 -0.35 -1.37 15.30
C ASN A 66 -1.09 -2.27 14.30
N SER A 67 -2.43 -2.32 14.39
CA SER A 67 -3.26 -3.02 13.42
C SER A 67 -3.20 -2.38 12.03
N GLY A 68 -3.46 -3.20 11.00
CA GLY A 68 -3.58 -2.72 9.62
C GLY A 68 -4.55 -1.53 9.47
N PRO A 69 -5.80 -1.63 9.92
CA PRO A 69 -6.75 -0.53 9.82
C PRO A 69 -6.23 0.79 10.44
N ALA A 70 -5.55 0.70 11.59
CA ALA A 70 -4.98 1.87 12.25
C ALA A 70 -3.84 2.50 11.44
N SER A 71 -2.95 1.68 10.85
CA SER A 71 -1.88 2.19 9.98
C SER A 71 -2.42 2.78 8.67
N ALA A 72 -3.51 2.25 8.13
CA ALA A 72 -4.18 2.87 6.97
C ALA A 72 -4.68 4.29 7.30
N ILE A 73 -5.34 4.48 8.44
CA ILE A 73 -5.80 5.82 8.87
C ILE A 73 -4.64 6.79 9.04
N ARG A 74 -3.54 6.36 9.67
CA ARG A 74 -2.34 7.20 9.87
C ARG A 74 -1.70 7.60 8.55
N ASN A 75 -1.44 6.63 7.68
CA ASN A 75 -0.80 6.92 6.41
C ASN A 75 -1.67 7.84 5.54
N LEU A 76 -2.98 7.63 5.52
CA LEU A 76 -3.89 8.51 4.78
C LEU A 76 -4.03 9.90 5.42
N HIS A 77 -3.84 10.03 6.74
CA HIS A 77 -3.79 11.33 7.40
C HIS A 77 -2.61 12.18 6.90
N GLU A 78 -1.45 11.56 6.69
CA GLU A 78 -0.26 12.26 6.18
C GLU A 78 -0.32 12.53 4.67
N VAL A 79 -0.98 11.66 3.90
CA VAL A 79 -0.99 11.72 2.43
C VAL A 79 -2.10 12.61 1.89
N LEU A 80 -3.27 12.61 2.52
CA LEU A 80 -4.43 13.34 2.00
C LEU A 80 -4.50 14.76 2.58
N PRO A 81 -4.94 15.75 1.78
CA PRO A 81 -5.19 17.08 2.29
C PRO A 81 -6.34 17.06 3.32
N PRO A 82 -6.49 18.15 4.12
CA PRO A 82 -7.65 18.32 4.98
C PRO A 82 -8.97 18.14 4.20
N PRO A 83 -10.00 17.50 4.79
CA PRO A 83 -11.27 17.28 4.11
C PRO A 83 -11.88 18.61 3.65
N LYS A 84 -12.30 18.65 2.40
CA LYS A 84 -13.04 19.77 1.81
C LYS A 84 -14.41 19.29 1.35
N ASP A 85 -15.43 20.11 1.59
CA ASP A 85 -16.80 19.79 1.18
C ASP A 85 -16.89 19.56 -0.33
N GLY A 86 -17.59 18.50 -0.71
CA GLY A 86 -17.75 18.07 -2.11
C GLY A 86 -16.51 17.43 -2.74
N VAL A 87 -15.36 17.40 -2.07
CA VAL A 87 -14.14 16.76 -2.58
C VAL A 87 -13.96 15.42 -1.89
N PHE A 88 -13.92 14.35 -2.69
CA PHE A 88 -13.72 12.98 -2.19
C PHE A 88 -12.46 12.36 -2.76
N HIS A 89 -11.74 11.62 -1.91
CA HIS A 89 -10.66 10.74 -2.32
C HIS A 89 -11.14 9.29 -2.33
N ALA A 90 -10.41 8.39 -2.99
CA ALA A 90 -10.70 6.96 -2.98
C ALA A 90 -9.45 6.17 -2.57
N VAL A 91 -9.64 5.15 -1.73
CA VAL A 91 -8.60 4.21 -1.33
C VAL A 91 -9.03 2.78 -1.63
N VAL A 92 -8.08 1.99 -2.13
CA VAL A 92 -8.26 0.56 -2.34
C VAL A 92 -7.47 -0.21 -1.30
N THR A 93 -8.13 -1.10 -0.58
CA THR A 93 -7.50 -1.84 0.52
C THR A 93 -7.59 -3.36 0.34
N ASP A 94 -6.54 -4.07 0.75
CA ASP A 94 -6.59 -5.52 0.90
C ASP A 94 -7.41 -5.92 2.15
N ARG A 95 -7.86 -7.18 2.19
CA ARG A 95 -8.61 -7.82 3.29
C ARG A 95 -7.97 -7.71 4.67
N PHE A 96 -6.66 -7.50 4.74
CA PHE A 96 -5.96 -7.26 6.00
C PHE A 96 -6.41 -5.94 6.66
N TYR A 97 -6.69 -4.91 5.87
CA TYR A 97 -7.07 -3.57 6.31
C TYR A 97 -8.59 -3.39 6.35
N THR A 98 -9.31 -3.98 5.40
CA THR A 98 -10.74 -3.72 5.21
C THR A 98 -11.57 -4.15 6.43
N SER A 99 -12.38 -3.23 6.95
CA SER A 99 -13.38 -3.47 8.00
C SER A 99 -14.50 -2.44 7.90
N VAL A 100 -15.67 -2.75 8.47
CA VAL A 100 -16.79 -1.81 8.55
C VAL A 100 -16.41 -0.55 9.32
N GLN A 101 -15.68 -0.70 10.43
CA GLN A 101 -15.20 0.42 11.23
C GLN A 101 -14.29 1.36 10.41
N LEU A 102 -13.29 0.79 9.72
CA LEU A 102 -12.38 1.57 8.88
C LEU A 102 -13.17 2.33 7.78
N ALA A 103 -14.11 1.65 7.14
CA ALA A 103 -14.90 2.24 6.08
C ALA A 103 -15.74 3.44 6.53
N LEU A 104 -16.33 3.37 7.72
CA LEU A 104 -17.08 4.48 8.31
C LEU A 104 -16.15 5.63 8.71
N GLN A 105 -14.98 5.33 9.29
CA GLN A 105 -13.98 6.35 9.64
C GLN A 105 -13.45 7.09 8.41
N LEU A 106 -13.21 6.38 7.31
CA LEU A 106 -12.78 6.97 6.04
C LEU A 106 -13.91 7.81 5.41
N LEU A 107 -15.14 7.30 5.42
CA LEU A 107 -16.28 8.02 4.86
C LEU A 107 -16.54 9.35 5.58
N ALA A 108 -16.36 9.39 6.91
CA ALA A 108 -16.44 10.63 7.70
C ALA A 108 -15.35 11.66 7.36
N ARG A 109 -14.29 11.25 6.65
CA ARG A 109 -13.19 12.12 6.18
C ARG A 109 -13.26 12.40 4.67
N ASN A 110 -14.43 12.22 4.05
CA ASN A 110 -14.61 12.30 2.60
C ASN A 110 -13.68 11.35 1.81
N VAL A 111 -13.41 10.16 2.35
CA VAL A 111 -12.63 9.11 1.67
C VAL A 111 -13.51 7.90 1.39
N TYR A 112 -13.71 7.60 0.12
CA TYR A 112 -14.30 6.35 -0.33
C TYR A 112 -13.31 5.20 -0.19
N THR A 113 -13.81 4.03 0.16
CA THR A 113 -13.00 2.82 0.28
C THR A 113 -13.59 1.72 -0.56
N VAL A 114 -12.74 0.91 -1.19
CA VAL A 114 -13.14 -0.36 -1.79
C VAL A 114 -12.10 -1.42 -1.46
N GLY A 115 -12.54 -2.58 -0.99
CA GLY A 115 -11.60 -3.61 -0.58
C GLY A 115 -12.26 -4.96 -0.35
N THR A 116 -11.50 -6.03 -0.53
CA THR A 116 -11.96 -7.35 -0.11
C THR A 116 -12.09 -7.38 1.40
N ILE A 117 -13.05 -8.13 1.95
CA ILE A 117 -13.29 -8.20 3.40
C ILE A 117 -13.34 -9.66 3.87
N GLN A 118 -12.80 -9.93 5.05
CA GLN A 118 -12.95 -11.25 5.69
C GLN A 118 -14.33 -11.34 6.35
N THR A 119 -15.02 -12.46 6.16
CA THR A 119 -16.40 -12.67 6.65
C THR A 119 -16.52 -12.71 8.18
N ASN A 120 -15.43 -13.00 8.89
CA ASN A 120 -15.36 -12.99 10.35
C ASN A 120 -15.17 -11.57 10.94
N LYS A 121 -15.07 -10.52 10.12
CA LYS A 121 -14.96 -9.14 10.61
C LYS A 121 -16.30 -8.70 11.20
N LYS A 122 -16.24 -8.04 12.36
CA LYS A 122 -17.41 -7.46 13.02
C LYS A 122 -18.15 -6.51 12.07
N GLY A 123 -19.47 -6.65 12.01
CA GLY A 123 -20.34 -5.86 11.14
C GLY A 123 -20.56 -6.44 9.74
N PHE A 124 -19.88 -7.53 9.36
CA PHE A 124 -20.21 -8.24 8.13
C PHE A 124 -21.55 -8.98 8.29
N PRO A 125 -22.51 -8.85 7.35
CA PRO A 125 -23.83 -9.46 7.49
C PRO A 125 -23.75 -10.98 7.26
N PRO A 126 -24.12 -11.81 8.26
CA PRO A 126 -24.05 -13.26 8.11
C PRO A 126 -24.89 -13.81 6.96
N ALA A 127 -25.99 -13.11 6.62
CA ALA A 127 -26.88 -13.48 5.52
C ALA A 127 -26.22 -13.48 4.13
N LEU A 128 -25.09 -12.79 3.94
CA LEU A 128 -24.33 -12.85 2.67
C LEU A 128 -23.27 -13.96 2.64
N ILE A 129 -22.98 -14.62 3.77
CA ILE A 129 -21.95 -15.64 3.83
C ILE A 129 -22.46 -16.89 3.09
N ALA A 130 -21.71 -17.32 2.08
CA ALA A 130 -21.97 -18.58 1.39
C ALA A 130 -21.96 -19.75 2.39
N SER A 131 -23.00 -20.58 2.34
CA SER A 131 -23.03 -21.87 3.04
C SER A 131 -22.08 -22.90 2.43
N VAL A 132 -21.66 -22.68 1.18
CA VAL A 132 -20.79 -23.57 0.40
C VAL A 132 -19.42 -22.93 0.15
N ALA A 133 -18.38 -23.76 0.07
CA ALA A 133 -17.00 -23.28 -0.11
C ALA A 133 -16.68 -22.81 -1.54
N ALA A 134 -17.38 -23.35 -2.55
CA ALA A 134 -17.18 -23.05 -3.96
C ALA A 134 -18.51 -22.72 -4.63
N ARG A 135 -18.45 -22.05 -5.79
CA ARG A 135 -19.64 -21.68 -6.55
C ARG A 135 -20.46 -22.93 -6.93
N PRO A 136 -21.75 -23.01 -6.57
CA PRO A 136 -22.64 -24.07 -7.05
C PRO A 136 -22.73 -24.12 -8.58
N VAL A 137 -23.04 -25.29 -9.14
CA VAL A 137 -23.10 -25.49 -10.60
C VAL A 137 -24.24 -24.69 -11.23
N ASP A 138 -25.36 -24.58 -10.52
CA ASP A 138 -26.58 -23.84 -10.87
C ASP A 138 -26.43 -22.31 -10.76
N VAL A 139 -25.45 -21.83 -10.00
CA VAL A 139 -25.18 -20.39 -9.87
C VAL A 139 -24.26 -19.94 -11.00
N ALA A 140 -24.75 -19.05 -11.87
CA ALA A 140 -23.95 -18.49 -12.95
C ALA A 140 -22.71 -17.75 -12.40
N ARG A 141 -21.55 -17.95 -13.05
CA ARG A 141 -20.32 -17.21 -12.70
C ARG A 141 -20.53 -15.71 -12.94
N GLY A 142 -20.18 -14.90 -11.96
CA GLY A 142 -20.39 -13.46 -11.94
C GLY A 142 -21.66 -13.01 -11.21
N SER A 143 -22.50 -13.94 -10.75
CA SER A 143 -23.66 -13.63 -9.90
C SER A 143 -23.24 -12.91 -8.63
N SER A 144 -24.03 -11.94 -8.18
CA SER A 144 -23.73 -11.14 -7.00
C SER A 144 -24.94 -10.91 -6.11
N SER A 145 -24.71 -10.93 -4.80
CA SER A 145 -25.66 -10.53 -3.78
C SER A 145 -25.10 -9.33 -3.03
N ILE A 146 -25.91 -8.27 -2.85
CA ILE A 146 -25.48 -7.01 -2.26
C ILE A 146 -26.36 -6.70 -1.06
N ALA A 147 -25.74 -6.32 0.06
CA ALA A 147 -26.43 -5.77 1.21
C ALA A 147 -25.96 -4.31 1.41
N THR A 148 -26.94 -3.42 1.54
CA THR A 148 -26.71 -2.00 1.81
C THR A 148 -27.05 -1.71 3.27
N SER A 149 -26.21 -0.93 3.94
CA SER A 149 -26.48 -0.53 5.32
C SER A 149 -27.70 0.39 5.38
N LYS A 150 -28.63 0.09 6.29
CA LYS A 150 -29.84 0.89 6.51
C LYS A 150 -29.53 2.27 7.09
N CYS A 151 -28.54 2.37 7.99
CA CYS A 151 -28.15 3.62 8.63
C CYS A 151 -27.14 4.44 7.81
N CYS A 152 -26.47 3.81 6.85
CA CYS A 152 -25.52 4.48 5.97
C CYS A 152 -25.63 3.90 4.55
N PRO A 153 -26.54 4.41 3.69
CA PRO A 153 -26.77 3.86 2.35
C PRO A 153 -25.53 3.86 1.43
N ARG A 154 -24.54 4.70 1.75
CA ARG A 154 -23.25 4.73 1.03
C ARG A 154 -22.37 3.53 1.35
N LEU A 155 -22.62 2.78 2.43
CA LEU A 155 -21.88 1.59 2.81
C LEU A 155 -22.57 0.34 2.27
N GLN A 156 -21.86 -0.38 1.42
CA GLN A 156 -22.33 -1.62 0.81
C GLN A 156 -21.32 -2.75 1.04
N VAL A 157 -21.85 -3.96 1.13
CA VAL A 157 -21.07 -5.20 1.14
C VAL A 157 -21.69 -6.14 0.13
N MET A 158 -20.86 -6.91 -0.54
CA MET A 158 -21.30 -7.80 -1.60
C MET A 158 -20.56 -9.13 -1.56
N GLN A 159 -21.29 -10.17 -1.94
CA GLN A 159 -20.76 -11.45 -2.35
C GLN A 159 -20.77 -11.49 -3.88
N TRP A 160 -19.67 -11.91 -4.48
CA TRP A 160 -19.55 -12.11 -5.92
C TRP A 160 -19.00 -13.50 -6.22
N TRP A 161 -19.68 -14.23 -7.10
CA TRP A 161 -19.40 -15.63 -7.39
C TRP A 161 -18.43 -15.82 -8.55
N ASP A 162 -17.18 -16.15 -8.24
CA ASP A 162 -16.20 -16.59 -9.25
C ASP A 162 -16.07 -18.12 -9.27
N ARG A 163 -14.85 -18.68 -9.17
CA ARG A 163 -14.67 -20.08 -8.76
C ARG A 163 -15.03 -20.26 -7.28
N LEU A 164 -14.62 -19.30 -6.47
CA LEU A 164 -14.87 -19.21 -5.03
C LEU A 164 -15.66 -17.93 -4.75
N PRO A 165 -16.43 -17.87 -3.65
CA PRO A 165 -17.09 -16.63 -3.26
C PRO A 165 -16.05 -15.57 -2.88
N VAL A 166 -16.18 -14.37 -3.44
CA VAL A 166 -15.38 -13.20 -3.09
C VAL A 166 -16.27 -12.21 -2.37
N TYR A 167 -15.81 -11.74 -1.22
CA TYR A 167 -16.52 -10.73 -0.43
C TYR A 167 -15.82 -9.39 -0.53
N LEU A 168 -16.59 -8.36 -0.85
CA LEU A 168 -16.10 -6.99 -1.03
C LEU A 168 -16.92 -6.05 -0.14
N LEU A 169 -16.25 -5.04 0.41
CA LEU A 169 -16.85 -3.90 1.07
C LEU A 169 -16.51 -2.65 0.26
N SER A 170 -17.49 -1.77 0.06
CA SER A 170 -17.30 -0.50 -0.63
C SER A 170 -18.08 0.64 0.02
N THR A 171 -17.53 1.86 -0.05
CA THR A 171 -18.27 3.09 0.24
C THR A 171 -18.33 4.00 -0.98
N GLY A 172 -19.52 4.48 -1.32
CA GLY A 172 -19.73 5.44 -2.42
C GLY A 172 -19.68 4.87 -3.83
N ASN A 173 -19.46 3.57 -4.01
CA ASN A 173 -19.53 2.93 -5.32
C ASN A 173 -20.98 2.68 -5.74
N SER A 174 -21.17 2.63 -7.05
CA SER A 174 -22.40 2.11 -7.65
C SER A 174 -22.48 0.59 -7.51
N SER A 175 -23.70 0.06 -7.50
CA SER A 175 -24.02 -1.37 -7.58
C SER A 175 -24.46 -1.80 -8.98
N VAL A 176 -24.27 -0.95 -9.99
CA VAL A 176 -24.59 -1.26 -11.38
C VAL A 176 -23.80 -2.48 -11.85
N LEU A 177 -24.48 -3.37 -12.56
CA LEU A 177 -23.87 -4.53 -13.16
C LEU A 177 -23.03 -4.11 -14.36
N GLU A 178 -21.76 -4.48 -14.34
CA GLU A 178 -20.81 -4.29 -15.41
C GLU A 178 -20.14 -5.62 -15.74
N THR A 179 -19.01 -5.58 -16.44
CA THR A 179 -18.29 -6.80 -16.83
C THR A 179 -16.81 -6.71 -16.48
N CYS A 180 -16.22 -7.83 -16.08
CA CYS A 180 -14.78 -7.98 -15.94
C CYS A 180 -14.26 -9.15 -16.77
N GLY A 181 -13.03 -9.01 -17.29
CA GLY A 181 -12.35 -10.08 -18.00
C GLY A 181 -11.66 -11.04 -17.03
N ARG A 182 -11.85 -12.35 -17.23
CA ARG A 182 -11.16 -13.41 -16.49
C ARG A 182 -10.46 -14.38 -17.42
N HIS A 183 -9.24 -14.75 -17.07
CA HIS A 183 -8.60 -15.91 -17.67
C HIS A 183 -9.17 -17.19 -17.07
N ILE A 184 -9.52 -18.14 -17.93
CA ILE A 184 -9.90 -19.50 -17.56
C ILE A 184 -8.73 -20.46 -17.82
N PRO A 185 -8.71 -21.63 -17.16
CA PRO A 185 -7.78 -22.69 -17.51
C PRO A 185 -7.80 -22.95 -19.03
N GLY A 186 -6.62 -23.04 -19.64
CA GLY A 186 -6.48 -23.09 -21.11
C GLY A 186 -6.17 -21.75 -21.78
N GLY A 187 -6.01 -20.66 -21.00
CA GLY A 187 -5.55 -19.36 -21.51
C GLY A 187 -6.63 -18.51 -22.18
N GLN A 188 -7.84 -19.05 -22.34
CA GLN A 188 -8.96 -18.29 -22.90
C GLN A 188 -9.43 -17.19 -21.93
N ARG A 189 -9.82 -16.05 -22.48
CA ARG A 189 -10.36 -14.92 -21.71
C ARG A 189 -11.87 -14.91 -21.86
N THR A 190 -12.58 -14.93 -20.73
CA THR A 190 -14.04 -14.85 -20.67
C THR A 190 -14.47 -13.53 -20.03
N ILE A 191 -15.56 -12.98 -20.52
CA ILE A 191 -16.18 -11.78 -19.95
C ILE A 191 -17.30 -12.27 -19.04
N ILE A 192 -17.26 -11.86 -17.77
CA ILE A 192 -18.25 -12.24 -16.77
C ILE A 192 -18.87 -11.00 -16.13
N PRO A 193 -20.15 -11.05 -15.73
CA PRO A 193 -20.79 -9.95 -15.05
C PRO A 193 -20.14 -9.71 -13.68
N CYS A 194 -20.00 -8.45 -13.28
CA CYS A 194 -19.56 -8.06 -11.96
C CYS A 194 -20.12 -6.69 -11.56
N PRO A 195 -20.38 -6.45 -10.27
CA PRO A 195 -20.72 -5.10 -9.80
C PRO A 195 -19.60 -4.10 -10.11
N SER A 196 -19.95 -2.83 -10.35
CA SER A 196 -18.96 -1.78 -10.63
C SER A 196 -17.89 -1.64 -9.56
N ALA A 197 -18.23 -1.82 -8.27
CA ALA A 197 -17.24 -1.83 -7.20
C ALA A 197 -16.19 -2.94 -7.35
N MET A 198 -16.59 -4.11 -7.87
CA MET A 198 -15.66 -5.22 -8.15
C MET A 198 -14.76 -4.89 -9.34
N ARG A 199 -15.28 -4.22 -10.38
CA ARG A 199 -14.47 -3.71 -11.49
C ARG A 199 -13.44 -2.68 -10.98
N ASP A 200 -13.90 -1.72 -10.19
CA ASP A 200 -13.04 -0.65 -9.64
C ASP A 200 -11.95 -1.24 -8.74
N TYR A 201 -12.31 -2.22 -7.89
CA TYR A 201 -11.34 -2.96 -7.09
C TYR A 201 -10.26 -3.59 -7.98
N HIS A 202 -10.63 -4.37 -8.99
CA HIS A 202 -9.64 -4.99 -9.89
C HIS A 202 -8.81 -3.99 -10.70
N ARG A 203 -9.39 -2.85 -11.06
CA ARG A 203 -8.71 -1.81 -11.85
C ARG A 203 -7.62 -1.10 -11.04
N TRP A 204 -7.90 -0.83 -9.77
CA TRP A 204 -7.07 0.04 -8.94
C TRP A 204 -6.31 -0.70 -7.84
N MET A 205 -6.59 -1.99 -7.61
CA MET A 205 -5.75 -2.82 -6.76
C MET A 205 -4.38 -3.04 -7.40
N GLY A 206 -3.37 -3.26 -6.56
CA GLY A 206 -2.05 -3.72 -7.01
C GLY A 206 -0.99 -2.64 -7.14
N GLY A 207 -1.28 -1.34 -6.94
CA GLY A 207 -0.25 -0.29 -6.94
C GLY A 207 0.93 -0.60 -6.00
N VAL A 208 0.66 -1.14 -4.80
CA VAL A 208 1.70 -1.60 -3.86
C VAL A 208 2.45 -2.83 -4.39
N ASP A 209 1.75 -3.79 -5.00
CA ASP A 209 2.37 -5.00 -5.54
C ASP A 209 3.24 -4.70 -6.76
N ILE A 210 2.82 -3.77 -7.63
CA ILE A 210 3.62 -3.28 -8.76
C ILE A 210 4.89 -2.60 -8.24
N HIS A 211 4.77 -1.76 -7.21
CA HIS A 211 5.94 -1.13 -6.58
C HIS A 211 6.91 -2.18 -6.00
N ASP A 212 6.41 -3.17 -5.26
CA ASP A 212 7.24 -4.24 -4.67
C ASP A 212 7.87 -5.13 -5.76
N GLN A 213 7.16 -5.34 -6.89
CA GLN A 213 7.72 -6.04 -8.06
C GLN A 213 8.86 -5.25 -8.69
N LEU A 214 8.70 -3.96 -8.97
CA LEU A 214 9.77 -3.11 -9.50
C LEU A 214 10.99 -3.12 -8.57
N ARG A 215 10.75 -3.06 -7.26
CA ARG A 215 11.79 -3.06 -6.23
C ARG A 215 12.55 -4.38 -6.12
N LEU A 216 11.86 -5.51 -6.14
CA LEU A 216 12.44 -6.85 -5.91
C LEU A 216 12.83 -7.57 -7.21
N GLN A 217 12.88 -6.86 -8.34
CA GLN A 217 13.42 -7.37 -9.60
C GLN A 217 14.92 -7.69 -9.52
N ARG A 218 15.48 -8.18 -10.63
CA ARG A 218 16.89 -8.58 -10.80
C ARG A 218 17.91 -7.50 -10.36
N TYR A 219 17.48 -6.26 -10.22
CA TYR A 219 18.31 -5.10 -9.94
C TYR A 219 18.26 -4.59 -8.49
N SER A 220 17.62 -5.33 -7.56
CA SER A 220 17.59 -4.95 -6.14
C SER A 220 18.99 -4.97 -5.51
N LEU A 221 19.45 -3.81 -5.03
CA LEU A 221 20.71 -3.69 -4.29
C LEU A 221 20.63 -4.44 -2.96
N GLN A 222 19.45 -4.41 -2.31
CA GLN A 222 19.21 -5.13 -1.07
C GLN A 222 19.43 -6.64 -1.22
N LEU A 223 19.03 -7.22 -2.35
CA LEU A 223 19.19 -8.65 -2.61
C LEU A 223 20.60 -9.00 -3.14
N ALA A 224 21.27 -8.06 -3.81
CA ALA A 224 22.61 -8.24 -4.34
C ALA A 224 23.69 -8.28 -3.24
N VAL A 225 23.50 -7.52 -2.14
CA VAL A 225 24.52 -7.37 -1.08
C VAL A 225 24.08 -7.98 0.24
N ARG A 226 24.87 -8.93 0.76
CA ARG A 226 24.62 -9.52 2.08
C ARG A 226 25.36 -8.74 3.18
N CYS A 227 24.60 -8.01 4.00
CA CYS A 227 25.14 -7.33 5.18
C CYS A 227 24.98 -8.18 6.45
N ARG A 228 26.00 -8.21 7.32
CA ARG A 228 25.88 -8.80 8.68
C ARG A 228 24.96 -7.97 9.58
N LYS A 229 25.10 -6.64 9.52
CA LYS A 229 24.31 -5.71 10.33
C LYS A 229 22.96 -5.44 9.68
N TYR A 230 21.87 -5.66 10.42
CA TYR A 230 20.52 -5.68 9.86
C TYR A 230 20.07 -4.31 9.32
N TYR A 231 20.45 -3.22 9.98
CA TYR A 231 20.07 -1.88 9.58
C TYR A 231 20.63 -1.49 8.21
N LYS A 232 21.78 -2.06 7.80
CA LYS A 232 22.32 -1.87 6.45
C LYS A 232 21.41 -2.49 5.39
N THR A 233 20.82 -3.65 5.68
CA THR A 233 19.82 -4.27 4.80
C THR A 233 18.54 -3.45 4.72
N ILE A 234 18.12 -2.82 5.83
CA ILE A 234 16.99 -1.88 5.82
C ILE A 234 17.30 -0.67 4.97
N PHE A 235 18.47 -0.06 5.18
CA PHE A 235 18.95 1.08 4.39
C PHE A 235 18.96 0.76 2.89
N LEU A 236 19.56 -0.35 2.47
CA LEU A 236 19.55 -0.76 1.06
C LEU A 236 18.14 -0.98 0.51
N GLY A 237 17.23 -1.52 1.34
CA GLY A 237 15.82 -1.65 0.96
C GLY A 237 15.10 -0.31 0.77
N LEU A 238 15.51 0.74 1.49
CA LEU A 238 15.03 2.12 1.29
C LEU A 238 15.65 2.76 0.06
N VAL A 239 16.92 2.50 -0.23
CA VAL A 239 17.58 2.92 -1.48
C VAL A 239 16.88 2.29 -2.69
N ASP A 240 16.54 1.01 -2.63
CA ASP A 240 15.76 0.35 -3.69
C ASP A 240 14.40 1.05 -3.91
N ILE A 241 13.71 1.49 -2.85
CA ILE A 241 12.46 2.28 -2.97
C ILE A 241 12.73 3.63 -3.65
N ALA A 242 13.80 4.32 -3.27
CA ALA A 242 14.18 5.60 -3.87
C ALA A 242 14.51 5.45 -5.37
N ILE A 243 15.22 4.39 -5.76
CA ILE A 243 15.50 4.09 -7.17
C ILE A 243 14.19 3.87 -7.94
N VAL A 244 13.24 3.13 -7.37
CA VAL A 244 11.90 2.94 -7.98
C VAL A 244 11.14 4.28 -8.08
N HIS A 245 11.26 5.17 -7.10
CA HIS A 245 10.68 6.52 -7.18
C HIS A 245 11.26 7.29 -8.36
N CYS A 246 12.58 7.34 -8.48
CA CYS A 246 13.27 8.00 -9.59
C CYS A 246 12.83 7.42 -10.93
N PHE A 247 12.71 6.09 -11.04
CA PHE A 247 12.23 5.43 -12.25
C PHE A 247 10.80 5.83 -12.62
N ILE A 248 9.88 5.86 -11.65
CA ILE A 248 8.48 6.26 -11.89
C ILE A 248 8.43 7.73 -12.34
N VAL A 249 9.13 8.63 -11.65
CA VAL A 249 9.18 10.05 -12.01
C VAL A 249 9.81 10.25 -13.39
N TYR A 250 10.89 9.54 -13.70
CA TYR A 250 11.54 9.56 -15.00
C TYR A 250 10.56 9.19 -16.11
N ARG A 251 9.82 8.09 -15.97
CA ARG A 251 8.81 7.66 -16.95
C ARG A 251 7.65 8.64 -17.10
N GLU A 252 7.17 9.22 -16.00
CA GLU A 252 6.13 10.25 -16.07
C GLU A 252 6.63 11.52 -16.78
N ALA A 253 7.90 11.90 -16.57
CA ALA A 253 8.51 13.00 -17.30
C ALA A 253 8.65 12.71 -18.81
N GLN A 254 9.08 11.50 -19.18
CA GLN A 254 9.14 11.07 -20.58
C GLN A 254 7.76 11.11 -21.25
N LYS A 255 6.74 10.59 -20.54
CA LYS A 255 5.34 10.61 -21.01
C LYS A 255 4.85 12.04 -21.25
N LYS A 256 5.18 13.00 -20.37
CA LYS A 256 4.85 14.41 -20.56
C LYS A 256 5.55 15.04 -21.77
N ARG A 257 6.74 14.56 -22.13
CA ARG A 257 7.49 14.99 -23.32
C ARG A 257 7.10 14.23 -24.61
N GLY A 258 6.20 13.25 -24.53
CA GLY A 258 5.83 12.42 -25.67
C GLY A 258 6.89 11.39 -26.07
N GLU A 259 7.85 11.11 -25.19
CA GLU A 259 8.91 10.12 -25.43
C GLU A 259 8.42 8.70 -25.15
N THR A 260 9.06 7.72 -25.80
CA THR A 260 8.84 6.31 -25.49
C THR A 260 9.32 5.99 -24.06
N PRO A 261 8.50 5.37 -23.20
CA PRO A 261 8.91 5.06 -21.84
C PRO A 261 10.08 4.10 -21.82
N ALA A 262 11.16 4.47 -21.13
CA ALA A 262 12.30 3.59 -20.91
C ALA A 262 11.89 2.37 -20.09
N ASP A 263 12.51 1.23 -20.39
CA ASP A 263 12.45 0.07 -19.53
C ASP A 263 13.34 0.29 -18.27
N HIS A 264 13.16 -0.59 -17.28
CA HIS A 264 13.84 -0.45 -16.00
C HIS A 264 15.37 -0.59 -16.14
N ALA A 265 15.84 -1.44 -17.05
CA ALA A 265 17.27 -1.69 -17.25
C ALA A 265 17.98 -0.48 -17.86
N THR A 266 17.36 0.11 -18.89
CA THR A 266 17.86 1.32 -19.57
C THR A 266 17.92 2.48 -18.59
N PHE A 267 16.86 2.68 -17.79
CA PHE A 267 16.88 3.69 -16.74
C PHE A 267 18.04 3.49 -15.75
N LEU A 268 18.27 2.26 -15.30
CA LEU A 268 19.36 1.99 -14.36
C LEU A 268 20.75 2.24 -14.95
N GLN A 269 20.95 1.99 -16.24
CA GLN A 269 22.20 2.33 -16.93
C GLN A 269 22.42 3.84 -16.95
N VAL A 270 21.38 4.62 -17.29
CA VAL A 270 21.44 6.09 -17.26
C VAL A 270 21.74 6.59 -15.85
N LEU A 271 21.03 6.08 -14.84
CA LEU A 271 21.25 6.43 -13.44
C LEU A 271 22.67 6.10 -12.99
N GLN A 272 23.19 4.92 -13.35
CA GLN A 272 24.55 4.52 -13.02
C GLN A 272 25.58 5.47 -13.64
N THR A 273 25.43 5.82 -14.93
CA THR A 273 26.33 6.75 -15.60
C THR A 273 26.31 8.12 -14.94
N GLN A 274 25.13 8.63 -14.57
CA GLN A 274 24.99 9.91 -13.87
C GLN A 274 25.66 9.87 -12.49
N LEU A 275 25.43 8.82 -11.70
CA LEU A 275 26.03 8.68 -10.37
C LEU A 275 27.56 8.55 -10.39
N LEU A 276 28.13 8.00 -11.46
CA LEU A 276 29.60 7.94 -11.65
C LEU A 276 30.21 9.29 -12.03
N GLN A 277 29.39 10.24 -12.52
CA GLN A 277 29.83 11.59 -12.87
C GLN A 277 29.71 12.57 -11.70
N VAL A 278 29.04 12.17 -10.61
CA VAL A 278 28.90 13.01 -9.41
C VAL A 278 30.27 13.23 -8.77
N THR A 279 30.57 14.48 -8.49
CA THR A 279 31.79 14.97 -7.85
C THR A 279 31.48 15.61 -6.50
N ASP A 280 32.52 15.89 -5.70
CA ASP A 280 32.35 16.60 -4.42
C ASP A 280 31.69 17.98 -4.60
N GLY A 281 31.84 18.61 -5.77
CA GLY A 281 31.22 19.90 -6.11
C GLY A 281 29.70 19.85 -6.23
N ASP A 282 29.13 18.69 -6.61
CA ASP A 282 27.68 18.51 -6.76
C ASP A 282 26.95 18.41 -5.41
N PHE A 283 27.70 18.21 -4.31
CA PHE A 283 27.16 18.16 -2.94
C PHE A 283 27.26 19.50 -2.20
N VAL A 284 27.83 20.54 -2.82
CA VAL A 284 27.85 21.88 -2.24
C VAL A 284 26.47 22.50 -2.45
N GLU A 285 25.71 22.69 -1.38
CA GLU A 285 24.39 23.33 -1.45
C GLU A 285 24.52 24.76 -2.01
N GLU A 286 24.12 24.96 -3.26
CA GLU A 286 23.76 26.30 -3.72
C GLU A 286 22.45 26.68 -3.02
N VAL A 287 22.54 27.63 -2.09
CA VAL A 287 21.38 28.22 -1.42
C VAL A 287 20.57 28.99 -2.45
N TYR A 288 19.65 28.31 -3.14
CA TYR A 288 18.68 28.97 -3.99
C TYR A 288 17.62 29.66 -3.12
N THR A 289 17.84 30.96 -2.85
CA THR A 289 16.80 31.86 -2.36
C THR A 289 15.82 32.12 -3.51
N THR A 290 14.87 31.21 -3.73
CA THR A 290 13.69 31.53 -4.53
C THR A 290 12.43 31.08 -3.80
N CYS A 291 11.57 32.06 -3.52
CA CYS A 291 10.23 31.88 -2.97
C CYS A 291 9.39 30.96 -3.88
N PHE A 292 9.30 29.69 -3.50
CA PHE A 292 8.13 28.86 -3.78
C PHE A 292 7.53 28.45 -2.42
N PRO A 293 6.20 28.28 -2.30
CA PRO A 293 5.59 27.86 -1.05
C PRO A 293 5.97 26.40 -0.77
N VAL A 294 7.02 26.24 0.03
CA VAL A 294 7.62 24.99 0.48
C VAL A 294 6.85 24.44 1.68
N VAL A 295 6.61 23.13 1.70
CA VAL A 295 6.70 22.36 2.96
C VAL A 295 7.67 21.21 2.73
N MET A 296 8.96 21.54 2.78
CA MET A 296 10.07 20.64 3.08
C MET A 296 10.26 20.72 4.60
N VAL A 297 10.11 19.59 5.28
CA VAL A 297 10.59 19.43 6.65
C VAL A 297 11.93 18.71 6.56
N TYR A 298 13.02 19.45 6.75
CA TYR A 298 14.33 18.88 7.07
C TYR A 298 14.35 18.50 8.55
N ILE A 299 14.73 17.26 8.89
CA ILE A 299 15.19 16.91 10.24
C ILE A 299 16.68 16.63 10.13
N TYR A 300 17.47 17.61 10.58
CA TYR A 300 18.91 17.49 10.82
C TYR A 300 19.09 16.94 12.25
N HIS A 301 19.90 15.89 12.43
CA HIS A 301 20.46 15.59 13.75
C HIS A 301 21.97 15.47 13.65
N ASN A 302 22.64 16.54 14.05
CA ASN A 302 24.07 16.59 14.27
C ASN A 302 24.35 15.95 15.63
N SER A 303 25.07 14.84 15.68
CA SER A 303 25.65 14.35 16.93
C SER A 303 27.15 14.18 16.74
N SER A 304 27.84 15.29 16.93
CA SER A 304 29.24 15.35 17.30
C SER A 304 29.41 14.72 18.70
N ARG A 305 30.21 13.66 18.75
CA ARG A 305 30.99 13.13 19.90
C ARG A 305 30.65 13.69 21.29
N GLU A 306 30.16 12.82 22.16
CA GLU A 306 30.55 12.79 23.58
C GLU A 306 30.97 11.38 23.97
N ARG A 307 32.23 11.22 24.38
CA ARG A 307 32.69 10.06 25.15
C ARG A 307 32.40 10.36 26.62
N PRO A 308 31.83 9.43 27.39
CA PRO A 308 32.04 9.41 28.83
C PRO A 308 33.31 8.60 29.15
N ALA A 309 34.10 9.16 30.07
CA ALA A 309 35.31 8.61 30.61
C ALA A 309 35.05 7.42 31.56
N ARG A 310 36.01 6.48 31.54
CA ARG A 310 36.28 5.37 32.48
C ARG A 310 35.12 4.46 32.87
#